data_AF-A0A0N1IE35-F1
#
_entry.id   AF-A0A0N1IE35-F1
#
_cell.length_a   1.000
_cell.length_b   1.000
_cell.length_c   1.000
_cell.angle_alpha   90.00
_cell.angle_beta   90.00
_cell.angle_gamma   90.00
#
_symmetry.space_group_name_H-M   'P 1'
#
loop_
_entity.id
_entity.type
_entity.pdbx_description
1 polymer ?
#
loop_
_entity_poly.entity_id
_entity_poly.type
_entity_poly.pdbx_seq_one_letter_code
_entity_poly.pdbx_strand_id
1 'polypeptide(L)'
;MFLGIILSGYASVLGIGALVLPNDVSHYIMMIEGLNLSPATIFLAKFLIAAPLGYHLANGIRHLYWDTAKGLSIKEVYSTGYIMLATAAVITLFLAAL
;
A
#
# COMPACT_ATOMS: atom_id res chain seq x y z
N MET A 1 12.86 -0.87 1.98
CA MET A 1 13.41 -0.10 0.85
C MET A 1 12.58 -0.27 -0.43
N PHE A 2 12.51 -1.46 -1.05
CA PHE A 2 11.82 -1.65 -2.35
C PHE A 2 10.35 -1.22 -2.40
N LEU A 3 9.53 -1.58 -1.40
CA LEU A 3 8.12 -1.19 -1.38
C LEU A 3 7.92 0.33 -1.22
N GLY A 4 8.85 1.02 -0.55
CA GLY A 4 8.85 2.48 -0.48
C GLY A 4 9.13 3.12 -1.83
N ILE A 5 10.04 2.54 -2.63
CA ILE A 5 10.31 3.00 -4.01
C ILE A 5 9.07 2.83 -4.89
N ILE A 6 8.38 1.69 -4.78
CA ILE A 6 7.13 1.45 -5.51
C ILE A 6 6.06 2.50 -5.15
N LEU A 7 5.89 2.79 -3.86
CA LEU A 7 4.94 3.80 -3.39
C LEU A 7 5.28 5.22 -3.89
N SER A 8 6.56 5.61 -3.83
CA SER A 8 7.02 6.87 -4.41
C SER A 8 6.79 6.93 -5.92
N GLY A 9 6.97 5.80 -6.61
CA GLY A 9 6.63 5.63 -8.02
C GLY A 9 5.14 5.88 -8.28
N TYR A 10 4.24 5.28 -7.50
CA TYR A 10 2.79 5.51 -7.60
C TYR A 10 2.43 6.98 -7.40
N ALA A 11 2.93 7.58 -6.32
CA ALA A 11 2.68 8.99 -6.02
C ALA A 11 3.19 9.91 -7.15
N SER A 12 4.37 9.62 -7.69
CA SER A 12 4.96 10.41 -8.78
C SER A 12 4.17 10.26 -10.08
N VAL A 13 3.79 9.03 -10.45
CA VAL A 13 3.00 8.77 -11.68
C VAL A 13 1.62 9.42 -11.58
N LEU A 14 0.94 9.32 -10.44
CA LEU A 14 -0.36 9.98 -10.24
C LEU A 14 -0.23 11.50 -10.23
N GLY A 15 0.79 12.05 -9.55
CA GLY A 15 1.02 13.49 -9.48
C GLY A 15 1.39 14.09 -10.84
N ILE A 16 2.30 13.45 -11.58
CA ILE A 16 2.65 13.87 -12.94
C ILE A 16 1.44 13.70 -13.86
N GLY A 17 0.76 12.55 -13.80
CA GLY A 17 -0.45 12.27 -14.56
C GLY A 17 -1.51 13.35 -14.39
N ALA A 18 -1.77 13.77 -13.15
CA ALA A 18 -2.73 14.85 -12.85
C ALA A 18 -2.35 16.21 -13.46
N LEU A 19 -1.07 16.45 -13.77
CA LEU A 19 -0.59 17.69 -14.38
C LEU A 19 -0.54 17.63 -15.91
N VAL A 20 -0.24 16.46 -16.48
CA VAL A 20 0.05 16.32 -17.92
C VAL A 20 -1.11 15.73 -18.72
N LEU A 21 -2.01 15.00 -18.07
CA LEU A 21 -3.14 14.38 -18.76
C LEU A 21 -4.23 15.41 -19.06
N PRO A 22 -4.93 15.28 -20.20
CA PRO A 22 -5.87 16.30 -20.67
C PRO A 22 -7.21 16.29 -19.94
N ASN A 23 -7.54 15.20 -19.22
CA ASN A 23 -8.82 15.01 -18.56
C ASN A 23 -8.65 14.88 -17.04
N ASP A 24 -9.74 15.08 -16.29
CA ASP A 24 -9.74 14.89 -14.84
C ASP A 24 -9.82 13.42 -14.42
N VAL A 25 -9.69 13.17 -13.12
CA VAL A 25 -9.74 11.82 -12.54
C VAL A 25 -11.07 11.11 -12.80
N SER A 26 -12.18 11.85 -12.87
CA SER A 26 -13.52 11.28 -13.05
C SER A 26 -13.66 10.66 -14.43
N HIS A 27 -13.08 11.28 -15.46
CA HIS A 27 -13.00 10.70 -16.81
C HIS A 27 -12.34 9.32 -16.81
N TYR A 28 -11.19 9.19 -16.15
CA TYR A 28 -10.47 7.91 -16.09
C TYR A 28 -11.16 6.86 -15.23
N ILE A 29 -11.85 7.26 -14.15
CA ILE A 29 -12.69 6.37 -13.36
C ILE A 29 -13.82 5.80 -14.22
N MET A 30 -14.55 6.65 -14.96
CA MET A 30 -15.62 6.21 -15.85
C MET A 30 -15.10 5.26 -16.96
N MET A 31 -13.89 5.50 -17.48
CA MET A 31 -13.26 4.56 -18.43
C MET A 31 -13.05 3.18 -17.81
N ILE A 32 -12.57 3.11 -16.56
CA ILE A 32 -12.36 1.85 -15.84
C ILE A 32 -13.69 1.16 -15.53
N GLU A 33 -14.71 1.92 -15.10
CA GLU A 33 -16.06 1.40 -14.88
C GLU A 33 -16.67 0.82 -16.17
N GLY A 34 -16.43 1.48 -17.31
CA GLY A 34 -16.86 1.02 -18.64
C GLY A 34 -16.24 -0.30 -19.08
N LEU A 35 -15.13 -0.73 -18.48
CA LEU A 35 -14.56 -2.07 -18.71
C LEU A 35 -15.41 -3.19 -18.11
N ASN A 36 -16.38 -2.86 -17.23
CA ASN A 36 -17.29 -3.81 -16.58
C ASN A 36 -16.56 -5.00 -15.93
N LEU A 37 -15.45 -4.70 -15.23
CA LEU A 37 -14.65 -5.72 -14.55
C LEU A 37 -15.44 -6.37 -13.40
N SER A 38 -15.17 -7.66 -13.17
CA SER A 38 -15.80 -8.37 -12.05
C SER A 38 -15.40 -7.75 -10.71
N PRO A 39 -16.27 -7.82 -9.66
CA PRO A 39 -15.92 -7.35 -8.32
C PRO A 39 -14.63 -8.00 -7.77
N ALA A 40 -14.38 -9.27 -8.10
CA ALA A 40 -13.16 -9.98 -7.72
C ALA A 40 -11.90 -9.39 -8.38
N THR A 41 -12.01 -9.02 -9.67
CA THR A 41 -10.90 -8.35 -10.39
C THR A 41 -10.61 -6.99 -9.79
N ILE A 42 -11.64 -6.20 -9.48
CA ILE A 42 -11.49 -4.88 -8.84
C ILE A 42 -10.84 -5.02 -7.46
N PHE A 43 -11.33 -5.96 -6.65
CA PHE A 43 -10.76 -6.25 -5.33
C PHE A 43 -9.28 -6.64 -5.43
N LEU A 44 -8.93 -7.54 -6.37
CA LEU A 44 -7.53 -7.94 -6.57
C LEU A 44 -6.65 -6.77 -7.00
N ALA A 45 -7.14 -5.91 -7.90
CA ALA A 45 -6.41 -4.70 -8.29
C ALA A 45 -6.18 -3.76 -7.10
N LYS A 46 -7.22 -3.50 -6.30
CA LYS A 46 -7.11 -2.69 -5.07
C LYS A 46 -6.15 -3.33 -4.07
N PHE A 47 -6.21 -4.66 -3.88
CA PHE A 47 -5.32 -5.41 -3.00
C PHE A 47 -3.85 -5.26 -3.42
N LEU A 48 -3.54 -5.40 -4.71
CA LEU A 48 -2.17 -5.26 -5.23
C LEU A 48 -1.62 -3.85 -5.06
N ILE A 49 -2.47 -2.83 -5.20
CA ILE A 49 -2.08 -1.42 -4.97
C ILE A 49 -1.91 -1.15 -3.46
N ALA A 50 -2.78 -1.72 -2.62
CA ALA A 50 -2.77 -1.51 -1.17
C ALA A 50 -1.66 -2.29 -0.45
N ALA A 51 -1.24 -3.45 -0.95
CA ALA A 51 -0.29 -4.33 -0.26
C ALA A 51 1.09 -3.68 -0.01
N PRO A 52 1.71 -2.97 -0.99
CA PRO A 52 2.94 -2.21 -0.73
C PRO A 52 2.76 -1.17 0.38
N LEU A 53 1.61 -0.48 0.41
CA LEU A 53 1.30 0.54 1.42
C LEU A 53 1.16 -0.09 2.81
N GLY A 54 0.32 -1.13 2.94
CA GLY A 54 0.07 -1.81 4.20
C GLY A 54 1.35 -2.37 4.82
N TYR A 55 2.19 -3.03 4.02
CA TYR A 55 3.48 -3.53 4.49
C TYR A 55 4.45 -2.39 4.83
N HIS A 56 4.63 -1.40 3.95
CA HIS A 56 5.63 -0.35 4.18
C HIS A 56 5.29 0.51 5.39
N LEU A 57 4.01 0.82 5.60
CA LEU A 57 3.54 1.55 6.77
C LEU A 57 3.78 0.76 8.06
N ALA A 58 3.32 -0.49 8.13
CA ALA A 58 3.47 -1.32 9.33
C ALA A 58 4.96 -1.57 9.66
N ASN A 59 5.78 -1.85 8.65
CA ASN A 59 7.21 -2.03 8.86
C ASN A 59 7.92 -0.71 9.17
N GLY A 60 7.45 0.43 8.63
CA GLY A 60 7.94 1.76 8.99
C GLY A 60 7.74 2.06 10.48
N ILE A 61 6.56 1.77 11.03
CA ILE A 61 6.29 1.89 12.48
C ILE A 61 7.25 1.02 13.29
N ARG A 62 7.50 -0.23 12.85
CA ARG A 62 8.46 -1.13 13.50
C ARG A 62 9.90 -0.57 13.47
N HIS A 63 10.31 0.04 12.36
CA HIS A 63 11.61 0.72 12.28
C HIS A 63 11.68 1.92 13.23
N LEU A 64 10.66 2.77 13.28
CA LEU A 64 10.61 3.88 14.23
C LEU A 64 10.67 3.40 15.69
N TYR A 65 10.06 2.25 16.00
CA TYR A 65 10.20 1.62 17.31
C TYR A 65 11.65 1.20 17.58
N TRP A 66 12.33 0.60 16.60
CA TRP A 66 13.75 0.25 16.69
C TRP A 66 14.66 1.47 16.84
N ASP A 67 14.32 2.61 16.22
CA ASP A 67 15.08 3.85 16.33
C ASP A 67 15.07 4.41 17.77
N THR A 68 14.10 3.99 18.60
CA THR A 68 14.10 4.26 20.06
C THR A 68 14.97 3.31 20.87
N ALA A 69 15.79 2.49 20.22
CA ALA A 69 16.64 1.44 20.79
C ALA A 69 15.87 0.31 21.51
N LYS A 70 14.61 0.06 21.13
CA LYS A 70 13.75 -0.99 21.71
C LYS A 70 13.55 -2.15 20.74
N GLY A 71 13.27 -3.35 21.24
CA GLY A 71 12.88 -4.49 20.39
C GLY A 71 13.99 -5.07 19.51
N LEU A 72 15.24 -4.93 19.93
CA LEU A 72 16.44 -5.28 19.15
C LEU A 72 17.02 -6.67 19.50
N SER A 73 16.51 -7.35 20.52
CA SER A 73 16.88 -8.76 20.72
C SER A 73 16.30 -9.61 19.59
N ILE A 74 16.97 -10.71 19.23
CA ILE A 74 16.50 -11.60 18.16
C ILE A 74 15.05 -12.06 18.39
N LYS A 75 14.70 -12.40 19.63
CA LYS A 75 13.34 -12.80 20.00
C LYS A 75 12.31 -11.69 19.70
N GLU A 76 12.62 -10.45 20.07
CA GLU A 76 11.73 -9.30 19.82
C GLU A 76 11.67 -8.94 18.34
N VAL A 77 12.78 -9.05 17.60
CA VAL A 77 12.81 -8.86 16.15
C VAL A 77 11.84 -9.83 15.47
N TYR A 78 11.84 -11.11 15.83
CA TYR A 78 10.87 -12.08 15.30
C TYR A 78 9.44 -11.78 15.74
N SER A 79 9.22 -11.53 17.03
CA SER A 79 7.87 -11.26 17.57
C SER A 79 7.23 -10.02 16.93
N THR A 80 7.96 -8.91 16.88
CA THR A 80 7.52 -7.67 16.21
C THR A 80 7.37 -7.86 14.70
N GLY A 81 8.13 -8.77 14.10
CA GLY A 81 7.98 -9.15 12.69
C GLY A 81 6.62 -9.81 12.39
N TYR A 82 6.19 -10.77 13.20
CA TYR A 82 4.87 -11.39 13.05
C TYR A 82 3.72 -10.40 13.27
N ILE A 83 3.85 -9.54 14.29
CA ILE A 83 2.87 -8.47 14.55
C ILE A 83 2.78 -7.51 13.36
N MET A 84 3.93 -7.12 12.80
CA MET A 84 4.00 -6.26 11.61
C MET A 84 3.31 -6.91 10.41
N LEU A 85 3.55 -8.19 10.14
CA LEU A 85 2.91 -8.91 9.03
C LEU A 85 1.39 -9.00 9.20
N ALA A 86 0.90 -9.32 10.40
CA ALA A 86 -0.53 -9.34 10.69
C ALA A 86 -1.16 -7.96 10.50
N THR A 87 -0.50 -6.91 11.00
CA THR A 87 -0.95 -5.51 10.84
C THR A 87 -0.99 -5.12 9.36
N ALA A 88 0.04 -5.45 8.59
CA ALA A 88 0.11 -5.19 7.15
C ALA A 88 -1.04 -5.88 6.39
N ALA A 89 -1.34 -7.14 6.72
CA ALA A 89 -2.45 -7.88 6.12
C ALA A 89 -3.81 -7.24 6.43
N VAL A 90 -4.04 -6.84 7.69
CA VAL A 90 -5.29 -6.16 8.10
C VAL A 90 -5.45 -4.83 7.35
N ILE A 91 -4.42 -3.99 7.31
CA ILE A 91 -4.45 -2.70 6.59
C ILE A 91 -4.75 -2.94 5.10
N THR A 92 -4.05 -3.88 4.49
CA THR A 92 -4.20 -4.19 3.05
C THR A 92 -5.61 -4.66 2.73
N LEU A 93 -6.15 -5.61 3.50
CA LEU A 93 -7.49 -6.16 3.29
C LEU A 93 -8.58 -5.12 3.53
N PHE A 94 -8.42 -4.29 4.57
CA PHE A 94 -9.35 -3.19 4.83
C PHE A 94 -9.39 -2.21 3.66
N LEU A 95 -8.23 -1.74 3.19
CA LEU A 95 -8.15 -0.81 2.06
C LEU A 95 -8.65 -1.43 0.74
N ALA A 96 -8.42 -2.73 0.53
CA ALA A 96 -8.91 -3.41 -0.67
C ALA A 96 -10.44 -3.58 -0.70
N ALA A 97 -11.08 -3.56 0.48
CA ALA A 97 -12.51 -3.74 0.65
C ALA A 97 -13.32 -2.43 0.68
N LEU A 98 -12.66 -1.27 0.80
CA LEU A 98 -13.26 0.07 0.56
C LEU A 98 -13.56 0.24 -0.93
#